data_AF-A0A965KIT8-F1
#
_entry.id   AF-A0A965KIT8-F1
#
_cell.length_a   1.000
_cell.length_b   1.000
_cell.length_c   1.000
_cell.angle_alpha   90.00
_cell.angle_beta   90.00
_cell.angle_gamma   90.00
#
_symmetry.space_group_name_H-M   'P 1'
#
loop_
_entity.id
_entity.type
_entity.pdbx_description
1 polymer ?
#
loop_
_entity_poly.entity_id
_entity_poly.type
_entity_poly.pdbx_seq_one_letter_code
_entity_poly.pdbx_strand_id
1 'polypeptide(L)' 'MIQLAQAVSNLRMAPEDGSMPGESLSAAQTALYFVGAPVGLFLLISVIVYALTGERKEKTEPKDSVLTHIE' A
#
# COMPACT_ATOMS: atom_id res chain seq x y z
N MET A 1 22.10 50.83 2.66
CA MET A 1 20.98 50.32 1.82
C MET A 1 21.40 49.24 0.82
N ILE A 2 22.61 49.32 0.23
CA ILE A 2 23.09 48.34 -0.77
C ILE A 2 23.31 46.92 -0.18
N GLN A 3 23.80 46.81 1.06
CA GLN A 3 24.01 45.50 1.71
C GLN A 3 22.71 44.77 2.05
N LEU A 4 21.64 45.51 2.40
CA LEU A 4 20.33 44.93 2.68
C LEU A 4 19.70 44.36 1.40
N ALA A 5 19.87 45.05 0.26
CA ALA A 5 19.39 44.58 -1.04
C ALA A 5 20.09 43.27 -1.49
N GLN A 6 21.40 43.15 -1.24
CA GLN A 6 22.17 41.93 -1.54
C GLN A 6 21.82 40.75 -0.61
N ALA A 7 21.51 41.02 0.66
CA ALA A 7 21.06 39.99 1.61
C ALA A 7 19.67 39.42 1.24
N VAL A 8 18.76 40.27 0.75
CA VAL A 8 17.42 39.85 0.30
C VAL A 8 17.47 39.08 -1.03
N SER A 9 18.41 39.39 -1.93
CA SER A 9 18.62 38.59 -3.15
C SER A 9 19.19 37.20 -2.86
N ASN A 10 20.01 37.05 -1.81
CA ASN A 10 20.59 35.76 -1.41
C ASN A 10 19.60 34.82 -0.71
N LEU A 11 18.45 35.33 -0.25
CA LEU A 11 17.36 34.52 0.31
C LEU A 11 16.49 33.87 -0.78
N ARG A 12 16.61 34.32 -2.03
CA ARG A 12 15.88 33.81 -3.17
C ARG A 12 16.63 32.61 -3.76
N MET A 13 16.62 31.49 -3.02
CA MET A 13 17.11 30.22 -3.55
C MET A 13 16.35 29.87 -4.83
N ALA A 14 17.08 29.55 -5.90
CA ALA A 14 16.47 28.95 -7.08
C ALA A 14 15.91 27.58 -6.68
N PRO A 15 14.72 27.18 -7.17
CA PRO A 15 14.21 25.83 -6.95
C PRO A 15 15.28 24.82 -7.35
N GLU A 16 15.63 23.88 -6.47
CA GLU A 16 16.61 22.86 -6.79
C GLU A 16 16.06 21.93 -7.88
N ASP A 17 16.94 21.31 -8.66
CA ASP A 17 16.49 20.40 -9.70
C ASP A 17 15.60 19.28 -9.10
N GLY A 18 14.40 19.07 -9.66
CA GLY A 18 13.39 18.17 -9.11
C GLY A 18 12.44 18.74 -8.05
N SER A 19 12.61 20.00 -7.60
CA SER A 19 11.67 20.65 -6.67
C SER A 19 10.34 21.06 -7.30
N MET A 20 10.26 21.12 -8.63
CA MET A 20 9.04 21.46 -9.34
C MET A 20 8.28 20.18 -9.69
N PRO A 21 7.12 19.90 -9.07
CA PRO A 21 6.36 18.72 -9.38
C PRO A 21 5.89 18.78 -10.83
N GLY A 22 5.98 17.65 -11.53
CA GLY A 22 5.46 17.51 -12.88
C GLY A 22 3.94 17.62 -12.93
N GLU A 23 3.39 17.50 -14.13
CA GLU A 23 1.94 17.48 -14.33
C GLU A 23 1.28 16.38 -13.49
N SER A 24 0.18 16.74 -12.82
CA SER A 24 -0.56 15.80 -11.99
C SER A 24 -1.19 14.70 -12.84
N LEU A 25 -1.19 13.48 -12.31
CA LEU A 25 -1.91 12.36 -12.92
C LEU A 25 -3.43 12.65 -12.95
N SER A 26 -4.11 12.12 -13.96
CA SER A 26 -5.58 12.15 -13.96
C SER A 26 -6.15 11.40 -12.74
N ALA A 27 -7.37 11.73 -12.33
CA ALA A 27 -8.01 11.07 -11.19
C ALA A 27 -8.07 9.54 -11.36
N ALA A 28 -8.34 9.07 -12.58
CA ALA A 28 -8.37 7.65 -12.91
C ALA A 28 -6.99 6.98 -12.76
N GLN A 29 -5.94 7.63 -13.28
CA GLN A 29 -4.57 7.11 -13.13
C GLN A 29 -4.13 7.08 -11.66
N THR A 30 -4.44 8.14 -10.91
CA THR A 30 -4.13 8.20 -9.48
C THR A 30 -4.82 7.07 -8.73
N ALA A 31 -6.12 6.86 -8.96
CA ALA A 31 -6.86 5.76 -8.34
C ALA A 31 -6.29 4.39 -8.73
N LEU A 32 -5.96 4.18 -10.01
CA LEU A 32 -5.37 2.93 -10.47
C LEU A 32 -4.00 2.66 -9.87
N TYR A 33 -3.12 3.66 -9.77
CA TYR A 33 -1.77 3.45 -9.24
C TYR A 33 -1.74 3.32 -7.72
N PHE A 34 -2.52 4.11 -6.99
CA PHE A 34 -2.43 4.17 -5.53
C PHE A 34 -3.47 3.31 -4.80
N VAL A 35 -4.51 2.83 -5.50
CA VAL A 35 -5.52 1.93 -4.92
C VAL A 35 -5.61 0.65 -5.74
N GLY A 36 -5.76 0.78 -7.06
CA GLY A 36 -5.90 -0.36 -7.98
C GLY A 36 -4.71 -1.31 -7.94
N ALA A 37 -3.48 -0.80 -8.05
CA ALA A 37 -2.28 -1.63 -8.07
C ALA A 37 -2.02 -2.32 -6.71
N PRO A 38 -2.11 -1.65 -5.54
CA PRO A 38 -2.03 -2.32 -4.24
C PRO A 38 -3.09 -3.41 -4.05
N VAL A 39 -4.36 -3.12 -4.36
CA VAL A 39 -5.46 -4.09 -4.24
C VAL A 39 -5.28 -5.25 -5.23
N GLY A 40 -4.92 -4.95 -6.47
CA GLY A 40 -4.69 -5.94 -7.51
C GLY A 40 -3.54 -6.88 -7.14
N LEU A 41 -2.44 -6.36 -6.61
CA LEU A 41 -1.33 -7.18 -6.13
C LEU A 41 -1.75 -8.07 -4.96
N PHE A 42 -2.51 -7.53 -4.00
CA PHE A 42 -3.05 -8.31 -2.89
C PHE A 42 -3.95 -9.46 -3.36
N LEU A 43 -4.88 -9.18 -4.28
CA LEU A 43 -5.79 -10.19 -4.82
C LEU A 43 -5.05 -11.24 -5.63
N LEU A 44 -4.08 -10.83 -6.44
CA LEU A 44 -3.23 -11.76 -7.20
C LEU A 44 -2.52 -12.73 -6.26
N ILE A 45 -1.86 -12.22 -5.22
CA ILE A 45 -1.18 -13.06 -4.22
C ILE A 45 -2.18 -13.95 -3.48
N SER A 46 -3.33 -13.42 -3.10
CA SER A 46 -4.38 -14.18 -2.40
C SER A 46 -4.86 -15.37 -3.24
N VAL A 47 -5.09 -15.16 -4.54
CA VAL A 47 -5.49 -16.23 -5.47
C VAL A 47 -4.38 -17.27 -5.63
N ILE A 48 -3.13 -16.83 -5.78
CA ILE A 48 -1.97 -17.74 -5.86
C ILE A 48 -1.88 -18.60 -4.59
N VAL A 49 -1.94 -17.98 -3.42
CA VAL A 49 -1.84 -18.69 -2.13
C VAL A 49 -3.01 -19.65 -1.94
N TYR A 50 -4.23 -19.24 -2.29
CA TYR A 50 -5.40 -20.10 -2.24
C TYR A 50 -5.26 -21.30 -3.19
N ALA A 51 -4.81 -21.09 -4.43
CA ALA A 51 -4.61 -22.18 -5.38
C ALA A 51 -3.54 -23.17 -4.90
N LEU A 52 -2.49 -22.70 -4.23
CA LEU A 52 -1.38 -23.52 -3.76
C LEU A 52 -1.61 -24.17 -2.38
N THR A 53 -2.44 -23.57 -1.52
CA THR A 53 -2.57 -23.94 -0.08
C THR A 53 -4.02 -24.21 0.34
N GLY A 54 -5.00 -23.94 -0.52
CA GLY A 54 -6.44 -23.99 -0.22
C GLY A 54 -6.99 -25.38 0.07
N GLU A 55 -6.27 -26.46 -0.27
CA GLU A 55 -6.60 -27.82 0.13
C GLU A 55 -6.18 -28.12 1.58
N ARG A 56 -6.60 -27.29 2.55
CA ARG A 56 -6.66 -27.77 3.94
C ARG A 56 -7.92 -28.59 4.07
N LYS A 57 -7.78 -29.91 3.93
CA LYS A 57 -8.79 -30.85 4.43
C LYS A 57 -9.08 -30.44 5.86
N GLU A 58 -10.34 -30.11 6.15
CA GLU A 58 -10.85 -30.04 7.50
C GLU A 58 -10.34 -31.32 8.18
N LYS A 59 -9.45 -31.20 9.17
CA LYS A 59 -9.19 -32.32 10.04
C LYS A 59 -10.52 -32.56 10.72
N THR A 60 -11.29 -33.49 10.18
CA THR A 60 -12.30 -34.24 10.87
C THR A 60 -11.58 -34.95 12.00
N GLU A 61 -11.26 -34.21 13.07
CA GLU A 61 -11.15 -34.83 14.36
C GLU A 61 -12.60 -35.01 14.79
N PRO A 62 -13.13 -36.25 14.82
CA PRO A 62 -14.33 -36.48 15.58
C PRO A 62 -13.98 -36.03 17.00
N LYS A 63 -14.52 -34.89 17.41
CA LYS A 63 -14.58 -34.50 18.81
C LYS A 63 -15.56 -35.48 19.45
N ASP A 64 -15.12 -36.72 19.63
CA ASP A 64 -15.66 -37.59 20.66
C ASP A 64 -15.23 -36.93 21.98
N SER A 65 -15.98 -35.89 22.32
CA SER A 65 -15.83 -35.12 23.52
C SER A 65 -16.23 -36.05 24.65
N VAL A 66 -15.21 -36.72 25.19
CA VAL A 66 -15.28 -37.53 26.42
C VAL A 66 -15.89 -36.74 27.59
N LEU A 67 -15.99 -35.41 27.49
CA LEU A 67 -16.59 -34.51 28.47
C LEU A 67 -18.14 -34.46 28.47
N THR A 68 -18.82 -35.16 27.57
CA THR A 68 -20.30 -35.09 27.44
C THR A 68 -21.06 -36.35 27.82
N HIS A 69 -20.40 -37.36 28.39
CA HIS A 69 -21.07 -38.52 29.00
C HIS A 69 -21.07 -38.39 30.52
N ILE A 70 -22.26 -38.25 31.11
CA ILE A 70 -22.51 -38.44 32.54
C ILE A 70 -23.48 -39.63 32.63
N GLU A 71 -23.01 -40.74 33.23
CA GLU A 71 -23.85 -41.88 33.65
C GLU A 71 -24.52 -41.60 35.00
#